data_AF-A0A199VNZ1-F1
#
_entry.id   AF-A0A199VNZ1-F1
#
_cell.length_a   1.000
_cell.length_b   1.000
_cell.length_c   1.000
_cell.angle_alpha   90.00
_cell.angle_beta   90.00
_cell.angle_gamma   90.00
#
_symmetry.space_group_name_H-M   'P 1'
#
loop_
_entity.id
_entity.type
_entity.pdbx_description
1 polymer ?
#
loop_
_entity_poly.entity_id
_entity_poly.type
_entity_poly.pdbx_seq_one_letter_code
_entity_poly.pdbx_strand_id
1 'polypeptide(L)'
;MQDFKTGYMTLASPRSMFVSQVIGTAMGCVIAPCVFWLFFKAFKDIGLSGSEYPAPYAIVFRNMAILGVDGFSSLPKHCLTLCFVFFAAAIVINLIRDLVPQKVARFIPLPMAMAIPFYIGSYFAIDMCVGNLILFVWEMVDKVKAEAFGPAVASGLICGDGLWTLPQCSRQSA
;
A
#
# COMPACT_ATOMS: atom_id res chain seq x y z
N MET A 1 8.17 -12.10 4.15
CA MET A 1 7.82 -13.15 5.14
C MET A 1 6.31 -13.27 5.35
N GLN A 2 5.56 -12.16 5.33
CA GLN A 2 4.09 -12.21 5.39
C GLN A 2 3.48 -13.02 4.24
N ASP A 3 4.11 -12.98 3.07
CA ASP A 3 3.62 -13.67 1.88
C ASP A 3 3.56 -15.20 2.10
N PHE A 4 4.60 -15.81 2.68
CA PHE A 4 4.58 -17.25 2.98
C PHE A 4 3.50 -17.63 4.01
N LYS A 5 3.20 -16.75 4.97
CA LYS A 5 2.09 -16.94 5.92
C LYS A 5 0.75 -16.89 5.19
N THR A 6 0.58 -15.95 4.25
CA THR A 6 -0.60 -15.88 3.38
C THR A 6 -0.71 -17.12 2.50
N GLY A 7 0.39 -17.57 1.89
CA GLY A 7 0.44 -18.79 1.09
C GLY A 7 0.06 -20.04 1.88
N TYR A 8 0.47 -20.12 3.14
CA TYR A 8 0.01 -21.19 4.04
C TYR A 8 -1.49 -21.12 4.31
N MET A 9 -2.05 -19.93 4.56
CA MET A 9 -3.49 -19.73 4.79
C MET A 9 -4.34 -20.01 3.55
N THR A 10 -3.81 -19.80 2.34
CA THR A 10 -4.48 -20.11 1.07
C THR A 10 -4.17 -21.51 0.54
N LEU A 11 -3.50 -22.36 1.33
CA LEU A 11 -3.06 -23.71 0.95
C LEU A 11 -2.18 -23.73 -0.33
N ALA A 12 -1.56 -22.60 -0.67
CA ALA A 12 -0.66 -22.49 -1.80
C ALA A 12 0.68 -23.17 -1.48
N SER A 13 1.27 -23.82 -2.49
CA SER A 13 2.55 -24.52 -2.27
C SER A 13 3.69 -23.52 -2.03
N PRO A 14 4.45 -23.63 -0.92
CA PRO A 14 5.55 -22.71 -0.60
C PRO A 14 6.65 -22.68 -1.66
N ARG A 15 6.85 -23.81 -2.35
CA ARG A 15 7.82 -23.94 -3.44
C ARG A 15 7.42 -23.14 -4.66
N SER A 16 6.16 -23.25 -5.11
CA SER A 16 5.68 -22.45 -6.24
C SER A 16 5.77 -20.97 -5.92
N MET A 17 5.43 -20.59 -4.70
CA MET A 17 5.47 -19.20 -4.26
C MET A 17 6.89 -18.61 -4.27
N PHE A 18 7.89 -19.37 -3.80
CA PHE A 18 9.29 -18.97 -3.87
C PHE A 18 9.76 -18.82 -5.32
N VAL A 19 9.45 -19.80 -6.18
CA VAL A 19 9.82 -19.75 -7.60
C VAL A 19 9.20 -18.53 -8.29
N SER A 20 7.92 -18.23 -8.03
CA SER A 20 7.26 -17.04 -8.57
C SER A 20 7.91 -15.73 -8.10
N GLN A 21 8.33 -15.63 -6.83
CA GLN A 21 9.04 -14.45 -6.33
C GLN A 21 10.40 -14.28 -6.99
N VAL A 22 11.15 -15.36 -7.19
CA VAL A 22 12.45 -15.33 -7.87
C VAL A 22 12.30 -14.87 -9.32
N ILE A 23 11.35 -15.45 -10.06
CA ILE A 23 11.08 -15.07 -11.46
C ILE A 23 10.61 -13.61 -11.54
N GLY A 24 9.66 -13.22 -10.68
CA GLY A 24 9.15 -11.84 -10.65
C GLY A 24 10.24 -10.83 -10.32
N THR A 25 11.12 -11.14 -9.36
CA THR A 25 12.27 -10.29 -9.02
C THR A 25 13.25 -10.21 -10.17
N ALA A 26 13.60 -11.33 -10.80
CA ALA A 26 14.51 -11.36 -11.94
C ALA A 26 13.98 -10.54 -13.12
N MET A 27 12.69 -10.67 -13.45
CA MET A 27 12.04 -9.84 -14.47
C MET A 27 12.04 -8.36 -14.07
N GLY A 28 11.72 -8.04 -12.81
CA GLY A 28 11.76 -6.68 -12.29
C GLY A 28 13.13 -6.03 -12.40
N CYS A 29 14.20 -6.77 -12.12
CA CYS A 29 15.59 -6.31 -12.25
C CYS A 29 15.98 -5.93 -13.69
N VAL A 30 15.30 -6.45 -14.71
CA VAL A 30 15.55 -6.11 -16.11
C VAL A 30 14.57 -5.04 -16.60
N ILE A 31 13.27 -5.24 -16.36
CA ILE A 31 12.22 -4.36 -16.88
C ILE A 31 12.28 -2.97 -16.23
N ALA A 32 12.45 -2.89 -14.91
CA ALA A 32 12.47 -1.62 -14.20
C ALA A 32 13.57 -0.66 -14.68
N PRO A 33 14.86 -1.07 -14.78
CA PRO A 33 15.89 -0.17 -15.31
C PRO A 33 15.70 0.14 -16.79
N CYS A 34 15.19 -0.80 -17.60
CA CYS A 34 14.89 -0.53 -19.01
C CYS A 34 13.82 0.57 -19.16
N VAL A 35 12.72 0.48 -18.41
CA VAL A 35 11.66 1.51 -18.41
C VAL A 35 12.20 2.82 -17.87
N PHE A 36 12.93 2.80 -16.75
CA PHE A 36 13.55 4.00 -16.20
C PHE A 36 14.45 4.70 -17.22
N TRP A 37 15.30 3.96 -17.92
CA TRP A 37 16.22 4.50 -18.92
C TRP A 37 15.50 5.10 -20.13
N LEU A 38 14.37 4.51 -20.52
CA LEU A 38 13.51 5.03 -21.58
C LEU A 38 12.94 6.39 -21.19
N PHE A 39 12.33 6.47 -20.01
CA PHE A 39 11.80 7.74 -19.48
C PHE A 39 12.91 8.78 -19.30
N PHE A 40 14.03 8.40 -18.70
CA PHE A 40 15.18 9.28 -18.46
C PHE A 40 15.77 9.88 -19.75
N LYS A 41 15.70 9.17 -20.88
CA LYS A 41 16.07 9.70 -22.19
C LYS A 41 15.00 10.53 -22.85
N ALA A 42 13.72 10.20 -22.63
CA ALA A 42 12.59 10.87 -23.26
C ALA A 42 12.28 12.24 -22.64
N PHE A 43 12.45 12.37 -21.32
CA PHE A 43 12.14 13.60 -20.58
C PHE A 43 13.38 14.10 -19.84
N LYS A 44 13.71 15.39 -19.98
CA LYS A 44 14.94 15.97 -19.40
C LYS A 44 14.76 16.42 -17.94
N ASP A 45 13.52 16.44 -17.48
CA ASP A 45 13.06 17.12 -16.27
C ASP A 45 12.49 16.12 -15.23
N ILE A 46 12.75 14.83 -15.42
CA ILE A 46 12.39 13.78 -14.45
C ILE A 46 13.06 14.03 -13.10
N GLY A 47 12.26 14.01 -12.03
CA GLY A 47 12.73 14.12 -10.65
C GLY A 47 12.87 15.55 -10.13
N LEU A 48 12.70 16.57 -10.98
CA LEU A 48 12.64 17.96 -10.54
C LEU A 48 11.30 18.26 -9.88
N SER A 49 11.33 18.99 -8.76
CA SER A 49 10.13 19.47 -8.09
C SER A 49 9.41 20.51 -8.96
N GLY A 50 8.24 20.15 -9.49
CA GLY A 50 7.42 20.98 -10.38
C GLY A 50 7.40 20.54 -11.85
N SER A 51 8.11 19.46 -12.22
CA SER A 51 7.99 18.86 -13.55
C SER A 51 6.80 17.90 -13.64
N GLU A 52 6.52 17.40 -14.85
CA GLU A 52 5.45 16.45 -15.12
C GLU A 52 5.68 15.08 -14.44
N TYR A 53 6.94 14.77 -14.10
CA TYR A 53 7.36 13.54 -13.42
C TYR A 53 8.19 13.85 -12.17
N PRO A 54 7.58 14.36 -11.08
CA PRO A 54 8.28 14.60 -9.83
C PRO A 54 8.66 13.27 -9.17
N ALA A 55 9.73 13.27 -8.36
CA ALA A 55 10.18 12.10 -7.60
C ALA A 55 9.82 12.23 -6.10
N PRO A 56 8.53 12.13 -5.71
CA PRO A 56 8.09 12.36 -4.32
C PRO A 56 8.71 11.35 -3.35
N TYR A 57 8.86 10.10 -3.77
CA TYR A 57 9.48 9.05 -2.95
C TYR A 57 10.96 9.31 -2.65
N ALA A 58 11.70 9.98 -3.55
CA ALA A 58 13.11 10.31 -3.32
C ALA A 58 13.28 11.25 -2.11
N ILE A 59 12.32 12.16 -1.91
CA ILE A 59 12.30 13.06 -0.75
C ILE A 59 12.08 12.25 0.54
N VAL A 60 11.17 11.28 0.53
CA VAL A 60 10.91 10.40 1.68
C VAL A 60 12.16 9.61 2.06
N PHE A 61 12.83 8.97 1.09
CA PHE A 61 14.06 8.22 1.34
C PHE A 61 15.20 9.10 1.84
N ARG A 62 15.34 10.32 1.29
CA ARG A 62 16.31 11.30 1.78
C ARG A 62 16.06 11.65 3.24
N ASN A 63 14.81 11.91 3.62
CA ASN A 63 14.46 12.20 5.02
C ASN A 63 14.76 11.01 5.94
N MET A 64 14.49 9.77 5.49
CA MET A 64 14.87 8.57 6.25
C MET A 64 16.39 8.44 6.42
N ALA A 65 17.18 8.76 5.39
CA ALA A 65 18.63 8.74 5.47
C ALA A 65 19.17 9.81 6.45
N ILE A 66 18.62 11.03 6.41
CA ILE A 66 18.96 12.10 7.36
C ILE A 66 18.67 11.66 8.79
N LEU A 67 17.51 11.04 9.03
CA LEU A 67 17.17 10.49 10.35
C LEU A 67 18.12 9.37 10.81
N GLY A 68 18.60 8.56 9.87
CA GLY A 68 19.57 7.51 10.17
C GLY A 68 20.96 8.04 10.55
N VAL A 69 21.36 9.19 9.99
CA VAL A 69 22.70 9.79 10.20
C VAL A 69 22.70 10.79 11.37
N ASP A 70 21.76 11.73 11.38
CA ASP A 70 21.69 12.80 12.40
C ASP A 70 20.91 12.36 13.66
N GLY A 71 20.29 11.17 13.60
CA GLY A 71 19.53 10.58 14.69
C GLY A 71 18.19 11.25 14.94
N PHE A 72 17.56 10.90 16.06
CA PHE A 72 16.24 11.40 16.45
C PHE A 72 16.20 12.92 16.74
N SER A 73 17.36 13.56 16.79
CA SER A 73 17.55 15.00 16.97
C SER A 73 17.05 15.82 15.78
N SER A 74 17.00 15.22 14.59
CA SER A 74 16.48 15.85 13.37
C SER A 74 14.96 15.72 13.19
N LEU A 75 14.25 15.05 14.13
CA LEU A 75 12.79 14.99 14.07
C LEU A 75 12.15 16.32 14.50
N PRO A 76 11.00 16.68 13.90
CA PRO A 76 10.20 17.81 14.36
C PRO A 76 9.88 17.73 15.85
N LYS A 77 9.82 18.89 16.52
CA LYS A 77 9.39 18.99 17.92
C LYS A 77 8.03 18.28 18.10
N HIS A 78 7.93 17.46 19.14
CA HIS A 78 6.76 16.60 19.46
C HIS A 78 6.52 15.37 18.57
N CYS A 79 7.31 15.12 17.52
CA CYS A 79 7.07 13.96 16.65
C CYS A 79 7.18 12.63 17.44
N LEU A 80 8.21 12.47 18.28
CA LEU A 80 8.35 11.31 19.15
C LEU A 80 7.19 11.18 20.14
N THR A 81 6.73 12.28 20.73
CA THR A 81 5.58 12.29 21.64
C THR A 81 4.33 11.81 20.93
N LEU A 82 4.05 12.30 19.72
CA LEU A 82 2.94 11.83 18.90
C LEU A 82 3.07 10.35 18.55
N CYS A 83 4.27 9.88 18.17
CA CYS A 83 4.52 8.46 17.91
C CYS A 83 4.18 7.60 19.12
N PHE A 84 4.63 7.96 20.33
CA PHE A 84 4.30 7.22 21.55
C PHE A 84 2.80 7.27 21.88
N VAL A 85 2.14 8.41 21.71
CA VAL A 85 0.69 8.56 21.93
C VAL A 85 -0.09 7.67 20.97
N PHE A 86 0.21 7.73 19.67
CA PHE A 86 -0.47 6.89 18.68
C PHE A 86 -0.14 5.41 18.83
N PHE A 87 1.08 5.06 19.24
CA PHE A 87 1.45 3.68 19.54
C PHE A 87 0.65 3.13 20.73
N ALA A 88 0.57 3.88 21.82
CA ALA A 88 -0.25 3.51 22.98
C ALA A 88 -1.74 3.41 22.60
N ALA A 89 -2.27 4.38 21.85
CA ALA A 89 -3.64 4.34 21.35
C ALA A 89 -3.90 3.12 20.46
N ALA A 90 -2.97 2.76 19.57
CA ALA A 90 -3.10 1.60 18.71
C ALA A 90 -3.10 0.29 19.51
N ILE A 91 -2.27 0.17 20.56
CA ILE A 91 -2.30 -0.98 21.48
C ILE A 91 -3.66 -1.07 22.16
N VAL A 92 -4.16 0.04 22.72
CA VAL A 92 -5.46 0.07 23.41
C VAL A 92 -6.59 -0.32 22.46
N ILE A 93 -6.62 0.22 21.24
CA ILE A 93 -7.66 -0.11 20.25
C ILE A 93 -7.62 -1.60 19.88
N ASN A 94 -6.43 -2.16 19.64
CA ASN A 94 -6.32 -3.59 19.33
C ASN A 94 -6.70 -4.45 20.53
N LEU A 95 -6.32 -4.08 21.75
CA LEU A 95 -6.69 -4.82 22.96
C LEU A 95 -8.21 -4.81 23.20
N ILE A 96 -8.86 -3.65 23.01
CA ILE A 96 -10.32 -3.56 23.08
C ILE A 96 -10.95 -4.45 22.01
N ARG A 97 -10.41 -4.46 20.79
CA ARG A 97 -10.90 -5.30 19.71
C ARG A 97 -10.81 -6.79 20.03
N ASP A 98 -9.74 -7.23 20.69
CA ASP A 98 -9.52 -8.64 21.04
C ASP A 98 -10.36 -9.09 22.25
N LEU A 99 -10.69 -8.18 23.17
CA LEU A 99 -11.50 -8.48 24.37
C LEU A 99 -13.02 -8.43 24.11
N VAL A 100 -13.45 -7.72 23.07
CA VAL A 100 -14.87 -7.49 22.76
C VAL A 100 -15.42 -8.61 21.87
N PRO A 101 -16.69 -9.03 22.05
CA PRO A 101 -17.32 -10.04 21.18
C PRO A 101 -17.29 -9.65 19.70
N GLN A 102 -17.11 -10.65 18.83
CA GLN A 102 -16.91 -10.49 17.37
C GLN A 102 -17.96 -9.60 16.67
N LYS A 103 -19.19 -9.55 17.19
CA LYS A 103 -20.26 -8.68 16.66
C LYS A 103 -19.97 -7.19 16.82
N VAL A 104 -19.27 -6.79 17.88
CA VAL A 104 -18.89 -5.40 18.14
C VAL A 104 -17.47 -5.13 17.63
N ALA A 105 -16.58 -6.13 17.65
CA ALA A 105 -15.22 -6.03 17.10
C ALA A 105 -15.18 -5.70 15.59
N ARG A 106 -16.24 -6.05 14.84
CA ARG A 106 -16.40 -5.68 13.42
C ARG A 106 -16.51 -4.17 13.17
N PHE A 107 -16.96 -3.41 14.16
CA PHE A 107 -17.11 -1.94 14.06
C PHE A 107 -15.86 -1.18 14.54
N ILE A 108 -14.91 -1.86 15.19
CA ILE A 108 -13.70 -1.22 15.70
C ILE A 108 -12.71 -1.07 14.54
N PRO A 109 -12.27 0.16 14.22
CA PRO A 109 -11.35 0.38 13.12
C PRO A 109 -9.97 -0.22 13.44
N LEU A 110 -9.35 -0.79 12.41
CA LEU A 110 -8.01 -1.35 12.47
C LEU A 110 -6.98 -0.22 12.35
N PRO A 111 -6.18 0.07 13.40
CA PRO A 111 -5.21 1.17 13.36
C PRO A 111 -4.23 1.05 12.18
N MET A 112 -3.82 -0.18 11.84
CA MET A 112 -2.96 -0.46 10.69
C MET A 112 -3.63 -0.09 9.36
N ALA A 113 -4.90 -0.43 9.18
CA ALA A 113 -5.63 -0.10 7.95
C ALA A 113 -5.85 1.41 7.81
N MET A 114 -6.07 2.11 8.93
CA MET A 114 -6.19 3.56 8.96
C MET A 114 -4.88 4.27 8.62
N ALA A 115 -3.73 3.74 9.05
CA ALA A 115 -2.43 4.37 8.83
C ALA A 115 -2.01 4.41 7.35
N ILE A 116 -2.46 3.46 6.53
CA ILE A 116 -2.03 3.34 5.13
C ILE A 116 -2.44 4.57 4.29
N PRO A 117 -3.71 5.03 4.28
CA PRO A 117 -4.09 6.27 3.62
C PRO A 117 -3.36 7.52 4.14
N PHE A 118 -3.03 7.58 5.43
CA PHE A 118 -2.27 8.71 5.98
C PHE A 118 -0.83 8.74 5.46
N TYR A 119 -0.25 7.58 5.15
CA TYR A 119 1.11 7.46 4.63
C TYR A 119 1.20 7.68 3.11
N ILE A 120 0.30 7.05 2.35
CA ILE A 120 0.34 7.03 0.88
C ILE A 120 -0.44 8.20 0.27
N GLY A 121 -1.55 8.61 0.90
CA GLY A 121 -2.42 9.68 0.44
C GLY A 121 -3.90 9.33 0.53
N SER A 122 -4.75 10.36 0.59
CA SER A 122 -6.21 10.21 0.75
C SER A 122 -6.88 9.49 -0.42
N TYR A 123 -6.28 9.51 -1.62
CA TYR A 123 -6.79 8.78 -2.79
C TYR A 123 -6.91 7.27 -2.51
N PHE A 124 -5.96 6.72 -1.74
CA PHE A 124 -5.97 5.31 -1.36
C PHE A 124 -7.16 4.95 -0.45
N ALA A 125 -7.63 5.88 0.39
CA ALA A 125 -8.85 5.66 1.18
C ALA A 125 -10.08 5.55 0.27
N ILE A 126 -10.16 6.38 -0.77
CA ILE A 126 -11.26 6.34 -1.75
C ILE A 126 -11.24 5.01 -2.49
N ASP A 127 -10.06 4.56 -2.93
CA ASP A 127 -9.90 3.29 -3.63
C ASP A 127 -10.30 2.10 -2.76
N MET A 128 -9.91 2.09 -1.48
CA MET A 128 -10.34 1.07 -0.52
C MET A 128 -11.86 1.10 -0.30
N CYS A 129 -12.48 2.28 -0.22
CA CYS A 129 -13.94 2.41 -0.09
C CYS A 129 -14.67 1.86 -1.31
N VAL A 130 -14.22 2.22 -2.52
CA VAL A 130 -14.81 1.72 -3.77
C VAL A 130 -14.62 0.22 -3.90
N GLY A 131 -13.41 -0.29 -3.65
CA GLY A 131 -13.12 -1.73 -3.67
C GLY A 131 -13.97 -2.51 -2.68
N ASN A 132 -14.15 -2.00 -1.46
CA ASN A 132 -15.01 -2.63 -0.46
C ASN A 132 -16.50 -2.60 -0.85
N LEU A 133 -16.97 -1.53 -1.51
CA LEU A 133 -18.35 -1.44 -2.00
C LEU A 133 -18.60 -2.46 -3.13
N ILE A 134 -17.66 -2.60 -4.07
CA ILE A 134 -17.73 -3.61 -5.13
C ILE A 134 -17.79 -5.02 -4.52
N LEU A 135 -16.91 -5.31 -3.56
CA LEU A 135 -16.88 -6.60 -2.87
C LEU A 135 -18.19 -6.85 -2.10
N PHE A 136 -18.73 -5.84 -1.42
CA PHE A 136 -19.99 -5.93 -0.70
C PHE A 136 -21.19 -6.24 -1.62
N VAL A 137 -21.29 -5.58 -2.79
CA VAL A 137 -22.31 -5.89 -3.79
C VAL A 137 -22.13 -7.30 -4.35
N TRP A 138 -20.89 -7.72 -4.59
CA TRP A 138 -20.59 -9.06 -5.08
C TRP A 138 -20.93 -10.16 -4.05
N GLU A 139 -20.64 -9.92 -2.77
CA GLU A 139 -21.06 -10.80 -1.66
C GLU A 139 -22.58 -10.93 -1.55
N MET A 140 -23.36 -9.89 -1.91
CA MET A 140 -24.82 -10.00 -1.92
C MET A 140 -25.34 -10.90 -3.04
N VAL A 141 -24.63 -10.98 -4.17
CA VAL A 141 -25.05 -11.78 -5.33
C VAL A 141 -24.53 -13.22 -5.23
N ASP A 142 -23.24 -13.40 -4.91
CA ASP A 142 -22.60 -14.72 -4.88
C ASP A 142 -21.44 -14.74 -3.85
N LYS A 143 -21.79 -15.10 -2.60
CA LYS A 143 -20.84 -15.15 -1.47
C LYS A 143 -19.65 -16.06 -1.73
N VAL A 144 -19.88 -17.22 -2.35
CA VAL A 144 -18.85 -18.26 -2.52
C VAL A 144 -17.78 -17.80 -3.51
N LYS A 145 -18.19 -17.14 -4.60
CA LYS A 145 -17.24 -16.59 -5.58
C LYS A 145 -16.56 -15.32 -5.08
N ALA A 146 -17.28 -14.46 -4.36
CA ALA A 146 -16.69 -13.24 -3.80
C ALA A 146 -15.57 -13.58 -2.80
N GLU A 147 -15.76 -14.58 -1.94
CA GLU A 147 -14.75 -15.00 -0.96
C GLU A 147 -13.54 -15.68 -1.62
N ALA A 148 -13.76 -16.46 -2.69
CA ALA A 148 -12.69 -17.15 -3.41
C ALA A 148 -11.87 -16.23 -4.34
N PHE A 149 -12.52 -15.31 -5.06
CA PHE A 149 -11.87 -14.47 -6.08
C PHE A 149 -11.62 -13.03 -5.62
N GLY A 150 -12.23 -12.58 -4.52
CA GLY A 150 -12.06 -11.23 -3.98
C GLY A 150 -10.60 -10.82 -3.78
N PRO A 151 -9.76 -11.64 -3.11
CA PRO A 151 -8.34 -11.34 -2.94
C PRO A 151 -7.57 -11.25 -4.27
N ALA A 152 -7.95 -12.06 -5.27
CA ALA A 152 -7.31 -12.04 -6.59
C ALA A 152 -7.68 -10.78 -7.38
N VAL A 153 -8.95 -10.37 -7.34
CA VAL A 153 -9.41 -9.13 -7.99
C VAL A 153 -8.84 -7.90 -7.29
N ALA A 154 -8.82 -7.88 -5.96
CA ALA A 154 -8.24 -6.79 -5.18
C ALA A 154 -6.74 -6.62 -5.46
N SER A 155 -5.98 -7.71 -5.52
CA SER A 155 -4.55 -7.64 -5.85
C SER A 155 -4.30 -7.19 -7.29
N GLY A 156 -5.15 -7.58 -8.25
CA GLY A 156 -5.10 -7.07 -9.63
C GLY A 156 -5.38 -5.56 -9.72
N LEU A 157 -6.36 -5.05 -8.98
CA LEU A 157 -6.67 -3.61 -8.94
C LEU A 157 -5.56 -2.79 -8.28
N ILE A 158 -4.92 -3.33 -7.23
CA ILE A 158 -3.79 -2.68 -6.55
C ILE A 158 -2.53 -2.70 -7.43
N CYS A 159 -2.18 -3.85 -8.03
CA CYS A 159 -1.00 -3.98 -8.89
C CYS A 159 -1.16 -3.27 -10.24
N GLY A 160 -2.39 -3.01 -10.69
CA GLY A 160 -2.69 -2.36 -11.97
C GLY A 160 -2.92 -0.85 -11.91
N ASP A 161 -2.71 -0.19 -10.76
CA ASP A 161 -3.11 1.21 -10.53
C ASP A 161 -4.58 1.50 -10.96
N GLY A 162 -5.48 0.53 -10.73
CA GLY A 162 -6.69 0.35 -11.56
C GLY A 162 -7.78 1.40 -11.49
N LEU A 163 -7.79 2.30 -10.51
CA LEU A 163 -8.82 3.35 -10.38
C LEU A 163 -8.34 4.76 -10.76
N TRP A 164 -7.06 5.06 -10.56
CA TRP A 164 -6.54 6.43 -10.72
C TRP A 164 -5.63 6.64 -11.93
N THR A 165 -5.15 5.59 -12.60
CA THR A 165 -4.42 5.73 -13.88
C THR A 165 -5.27 6.43 -14.95
N LEU A 166 -6.56 6.10 -15.07
CA LEU A 166 -7.45 6.69 -16.08
C LEU A 166 -7.67 8.22 -15.87
N PRO A 167 -8.00 8.72 -14.66
CA PRO A 167 -8.09 10.16 -14.41
C PRO A 167 -6.73 10.90 -14.41
N GLN A 168 -5.62 10.23 -14.08
CA GLN A 168 -4.30 10.86 -14.13
C GLN A 168 -3.86 11.11 -15.58
N CYS A 169 -4.10 10.16 -16.48
CA CYS A 169 -3.89 10.35 -17.92
C CYS A 169 -4.75 11.48 -18.49
N SER A 170 -5.99 11.67 -18.01
CA SER A 170 -6.86 12.75 -18.51
C SER A 170 -6.48 14.14 -17.98
N ARG A 171 -5.85 14.25 -16.82
CA ARG A 171 -5.27 15.52 -16.33
C ARG A 171 -3.93 15.90 -16.98
N GLN A 172 -3.22 14.95 -17.60
CA GLN A 172 -2.01 15.21 -18.38
C GLN A 172 -2.31 15.68 -19.81
N SER A 173 -3.56 15.62 -20.26
CA SER A 173 -3.98 15.98 -21.62
C SER A 173 -4.59 17.39 -21.74
N ALA A 174 -4.57 18.20 -20.67
CA ALA A 174 -5.11 19.57 -20.63
C ALA A 174 -4.09 20.53 -20.00
#